data_AF-A0A434LWM3-F1
#
_entry.id   AF-A0A434LWM3-F1
#
_cell.length_a   1.000
_cell.length_b   1.000
_cell.length_c   1.000
_cell.angle_alpha   90.00
_cell.angle_beta   90.00
_cell.angle_gamma   90.00
#
_symmetry.space_group_name_H-M   'P 1'
#
loop_
_entity.id
_entity.type
_entity.pdbx_description
1 polymer ?
#
loop_
_entity_poly.entity_id
_entity_poly.type
_entity_poly.pdbx_seq_one_letter_code
_entity_poly.pdbx_strand_id
1 'polypeptide(L)' 'MSGLEQRQLEPEILDGLAGDDPRALAARRDLRRINALMFQARIMASLLWKFVPRPPRRILEIGAGDGSFMLAIA' A
#
# COMPACT_ATOMS: atom_id res chain seq x y z
N MET A 1 24.73 -4.96 -19.72
CA MET A 1 23.69 -4.84 -18.67
C MET A 1 23.87 -3.49 -17.97
N SER A 2 23.51 -2.38 -18.62
CA SER A 2 23.69 -1.01 -18.09
C SER A 2 22.38 -0.22 -18.08
N GLY A 3 21.37 -0.75 -17.39
CA GLY A 3 20.04 -0.13 -17.30
C GLY A 3 19.58 0.20 -15.89
N LEU A 4 20.23 -0.34 -14.85
CA LEU A 4 19.81 -0.16 -13.46
C LEU A 4 20.21 1.20 -12.87
N GLU A 5 21.13 1.92 -13.50
CA GLU A 5 21.57 3.25 -13.05
C GLU A 5 20.64 4.39 -13.50
N GLN A 6 19.70 4.13 -14.42
CA GLN A 6 18.79 5.15 -14.95
C GLN A 6 17.34 4.79 -14.65
N ARG A 7 16.62 5.66 -13.94
CA ARG A 7 15.19 5.49 -13.67
C ARG A 7 14.42 5.51 -14.99
N GLN A 8 13.74 4.41 -15.31
CA GLN A 8 12.87 4.28 -16.47
C GLN A 8 11.42 4.20 -16.00
N LEU A 9 10.53 4.91 -16.70
CA LEU A 9 9.09 4.82 -16.49
C LEU A 9 8.51 3.99 -17.62
N GLU A 10 7.99 2.82 -17.28
CA GLU A 10 7.31 1.92 -18.22
C GLU A 10 5.83 1.85 -17.86
N PRO A 11 4.93 1.74 -18.84
CA PRO A 11 3.52 1.51 -18.59
C PRO A 11 3.32 0.23 -17.77
N GLU A 12 2.50 0.31 -16.72
CA GLU A 12 2.09 -0.83 -15.92
C GLU A 12 0.73 -1.35 -16.41
N ILE A 13 0.41 -2.62 -16.13
CA ILE A 13 -0.81 -3.26 -16.62
C ILE A 13 -2.07 -2.55 -16.10
N LEU A 14 -2.11 -2.18 -14.82
CA LEU A 14 -3.26 -1.51 -14.19
C LEU A 14 -3.47 -0.09 -14.71
N ASP A 15 -2.45 0.58 -15.27
CA ASP A 15 -2.59 1.94 -15.84
C ASP A 15 -3.65 1.99 -16.94
N GLY A 16 -3.82 0.87 -17.67
CA GLY A 16 -4.79 0.74 -18.75
C GLY A 16 -6.14 0.15 -18.33
N LEU A 17 -6.33 -0.25 -17.07
CA LEU A 17 -7.53 -0.94 -16.62
C LEU A 17 -8.53 0.00 -15.97
N ALA A 18 -9.81 -0.22 -16.27
CA ALA A 18 -10.90 0.42 -15.54
C ALA A 18 -10.89 -0.01 -14.07
N GLY A 19 -11.36 0.86 -13.18
CA GLY A 19 -11.36 0.61 -11.74
C GLY A 19 -12.15 -0.65 -11.34
N ASP A 20 -13.20 -0.97 -12.08
CA ASP A 20 -14.07 -2.13 -11.91
C ASP A 20 -13.69 -3.33 -12.80
N ASP A 21 -12.60 -3.24 -13.57
CA ASP A 21 -12.09 -4.38 -14.35
C ASP A 21 -11.81 -5.57 -13.40
N PRO A 22 -12.29 -6.79 -13.72
CA PRO A 22 -12.08 -7.97 -12.87
C PRO A 22 -10.60 -8.24 -12.53
N ARG A 23 -9.66 -7.92 -13.42
CA ARG A 23 -8.21 -8.08 -13.19
C ARG A 23 -7.69 -7.05 -12.19
N ALA A 24 -8.14 -5.80 -12.27
CA ALA A 24 -7.80 -4.76 -11.30
C ALA A 24 -8.37 -5.11 -9.91
N LEU A 25 -9.59 -5.65 -9.86
CA LEU A 25 -10.18 -6.16 -8.61
C LEU A 25 -9.40 -7.35 -8.03
N ALA A 26 -8.95 -8.29 -8.88
CA ALA A 26 -8.14 -9.42 -8.47
C ALA A 26 -6.78 -8.97 -7.89
N ALA A 27 -6.07 -8.06 -8.58
CA ALA A 27 -4.81 -7.50 -8.11
C ALA A 27 -4.94 -6.86 -6.72
N ARG A 28 -6.01 -6.08 -6.49
CA ARG A 28 -6.30 -5.50 -5.15
C ARG A 28 -6.56 -6.57 -4.09
N ARG A 29 -7.25 -7.67 -4.43
CA ARG A 29 -7.48 -8.79 -3.49
C ARG A 29 -6.18 -9.49 -3.14
N ASP A 30 -5.30 -9.68 -4.11
CA ASP A 30 -4.01 -10.32 -3.88
C ASP A 30 -3.11 -9.46 -2.99
N LEU A 31 -3.07 -8.14 -3.21
CA LEU A 31 -2.37 -7.23 -2.31
C LEU A 31 -2.90 -7.28 -0.86
N ARG A 32 -4.22 -7.36 -0.66
CA ARG A 32 -4.79 -7.53 0.69
C ARG A 32 -4.31 -8.83 1.35
N ARG A 33 -4.26 -9.93 0.61
CA ARG A 33 -3.77 -11.23 1.13
C ARG A 33 -2.29 -11.20 1.46
N ILE A 34 -1.46 -10.65 0.57
CA ILE A 34 -0.02 -10.51 0.77
C ILE A 34 0.25 -9.65 2.01
N ASN A 35 -0.40 -8.50 2.13
CA ASN A 35 -0.25 -7.62 3.30
C ASN A 35 -0.68 -8.31 4.60
N ALA A 36 -1.74 -9.12 4.57
CA ALA A 36 -2.16 -9.92 5.72
C ALA A 36 -1.11 -10.97 6.11
N LEU A 37 -0.59 -11.72 5.14
CA LEU A 37 0.47 -12.72 5.37
C LEU A 37 1.77 -12.10 5.89
N MET A 38 2.10 -10.89 5.42
CA MET A 38 3.26 -10.13 5.88
C MET A 38 3.03 -9.41 7.22
N PHE A 39 1.83 -9.53 7.81
CA PHE A 39 1.44 -8.81 9.03
C PHE A 39 1.59 -7.29 8.94
N GLN A 40 1.41 -6.72 7.74
CA GLN A 40 1.76 -5.34 7.42
C GLN A 40 1.10 -4.31 8.35
N ALA A 41 -0.22 -4.40 8.57
CA ALA A 41 -0.93 -3.52 9.50
C ALA A 41 -0.49 -3.69 10.96
N ARG A 42 -0.27 -4.92 11.42
CA ARG A 42 0.15 -5.22 12.79
C ARG A 42 1.55 -4.67 13.08
N ILE A 43 2.48 -4.86 12.15
CA ILE A 43 3.84 -4.32 12.26
C ILE A 43 3.78 -2.80 12.27
N MET A 44 3.04 -2.17 11.35
CA MET A 44 2.97 -0.70 11.30
C MET A 44 2.34 -0.11 12.56
N ALA A 45 1.22 -0.66 13.05
CA ALA A 45 0.59 -0.21 14.28
C ALA A 45 1.58 -0.28 15.46
N SER A 46 2.35 -1.37 15.58
CA SER A 46 3.39 -1.50 16.61
C SER A 46 4.50 -0.47 16.48
N LEU A 47 4.93 -0.15 15.25
CA LEU A 47 5.97 0.85 15.00
C LEU A 47 5.47 2.26 15.31
N LEU A 48 4.23 2.59 14.91
CA LEU A 48 3.61 3.88 15.22
C LEU A 48 3.47 4.06 16.73
N TRP A 49 3.03 3.04 17.45
CA TRP A 49 2.96 3.08 18.92
C TRP A 49 4.32 3.32 19.58
N LYS A 50 5.37 2.67 19.07
CA LYS A 50 6.73 2.76 19.61
C LYS A 50 7.39 4.10 19.30
N PHE A 51 7.22 4.61 18.09
CA PHE A 51 8.02 5.72 17.56
C PHE A 51 7.26 7.04 17.43
N VAL A 52 5.92 7.02 17.54
CA VAL A 52 5.08 8.22 17.54
C VAL A 52 4.29 8.33 18.86
N PRO A 53 4.98 8.42 20.02
CA PRO A 53 4.34 8.32 21.33
C PRO A 53 3.56 9.59 21.75
N ARG A 54 3.73 10.71 21.05
CA ARG A 54 3.18 12.02 21.43
C ARG A 54 2.50 12.72 20.25
N PRO A 55 1.47 13.54 20.50
CA PRO A 55 0.77 14.29 19.47
C PRO A 55 1.62 15.43 18.86
N PRO A 56 1.23 15.94 17.67
CA PRO A 56 0.07 15.51 16.88
C PRO A 56 0.36 14.25 16.05
N ARG A 57 -0.57 13.28 16.09
CA ARG A 57 -0.53 12.07 15.26
C ARG A 57 -1.31 12.31 13.97
N ARG A 58 -0.72 13.07 13.04
CA ARG A 58 -1.29 13.32 11.70
C ARG A 58 -0.57 12.43 10.69
N ILE A 59 -1.30 11.48 10.11
CA ILE A 59 -0.77 10.52 9.15
C ILE A 59 -1.54 10.68 7.83
N LEU A 60 -0.81 10.75 6.72
CA LEU A 60 -1.35 10.76 5.37
C LEU A 60 -1.02 9.42 4.71
N GLU A 61 -2.04 8.72 4.19
CA GLU A 61 -1.87 7.54 3.35
C GLU A 61 -1.96 7.95 1.87
N ILE A 62 -0.86 7.79 1.13
CA ILE A 62 -0.83 8.02 -0.31
C ILE A 62 -1.13 6.69 -1.01
N GLY A 63 -2.22 6.65 -1.78
CA GLY A 63 -2.68 5.42 -2.43
C GLY A 63 -3.49 4.51 -1.50
N ALA A 64 -4.44 5.08 -0.74
CA ALA A 64 -5.20 4.37 0.28
C ALA A 64 -6.15 3.26 -0.21
N GLY A 65 -6.38 3.16 -1.53
CA GLY A 65 -7.29 2.18 -2.10
C GLY A 65 -8.70 2.31 -1.49
N ASP A 66 -9.10 1.34 -0.67
CA ASP A 66 -10.39 1.33 0.04
C ASP A 66 -10.33 1.90 1.47
N GLY A 67 -9.17 2.39 1.92
CA GLY A 67 -8.95 2.98 3.24
C GLY A 67 -8.84 1.97 4.39
N SER A 68 -8.91 0.66 4.13
CA SER A 68 -8.90 -0.36 5.19
C SER A 68 -7.60 -0.35 6.00
N PHE A 69 -6.48 0.02 5.39
CA PHE A 69 -5.21 0.07 6.07
C PHE A 69 -5.18 1.17 7.14
N MET A 70 -5.51 2.43 6.80
CA MET A 70 -5.58 3.50 7.80
C MET A 70 -6.57 3.17 8.91
N LEU A 71 -7.74 2.59 8.58
CA LEU A 71 -8.71 2.14 9.59
C LEU A 71 -8.13 1.09 10.56
N ALA A 72 -7.19 0.27 10.10
CA ALA A 72 -6.55 -0.76 10.94
C ALA A 72 -5.43 -0.20 11.86
N ILE A 73 -4.91 1.00 11.58
CA ILE A 73 -3.77 1.58 12.31
C ILE A 73 -4.10 2.88 13.06
N ALA A 74 -5.24 3.51 12.77
CA ALA A 74 -5.68 4.77 13.38
C ALA A 74 -6.16 4.59 14.83
#